data_AF-A0A7C1T163-F1
#
_entry.id   AF-A0A7C1T163-F1
#
_cell.length_a   1.000
_cell.length_b   1.000
_cell.length_c   1.000
_cell.angle_alpha   90.00
_cell.angle_beta   90.00
_cell.angle_gamma   90.00
#
_symmetry.space_group_name_H-M   'P 1'
#
loop_
_entity.id
_entity.type
_entity.pdbx_description
1 polymer ?
#
loop_
_entity_poly.entity_id
_entity_poly.type
_entity_poly.pdbx_seq_one_letter_code
_entity_poly.pdbx_strand_id
1 'polypeptide(L)'
;MLADLTEKKAEAVLNEAERLVREIVELLESRLGVDSKLEIVAKVEVDLDWPYTLTVETEASSRSYPRRDLEETINKVVDEALERASQRLKAQGLEVLP
;
A
#
# COMPACT_ATOMS: atom_id res chain seq x y z
N MET A 1 -6.84 5.63 -29.45
CA MET A 1 -5.57 4.87 -29.42
C MET A 1 -4.60 5.36 -28.34
N LEU A 2 -4.16 6.63 -28.31
CA LEU A 2 -3.29 7.10 -27.20
C LEU A 2 -4.06 7.27 -25.88
N ALA A 3 -5.30 7.79 -25.93
CA ALA A 3 -6.18 7.92 -24.75
C ALA A 3 -6.48 6.55 -24.10
N ASP A 4 -6.82 5.53 -24.90
CA ASP A 4 -7.09 4.17 -24.42
C ASP A 4 -5.90 3.54 -23.67
N LEU A 5 -4.67 3.89 -24.06
CA LEU A 5 -3.47 3.33 -23.44
C LEU A 5 -3.22 3.99 -22.09
N THR A 6 -3.43 5.31 -21.97
CA THR A 6 -3.29 6.05 -20.71
C THR A 6 -4.37 5.66 -19.71
N GLU A 7 -5.61 5.46 -20.15
CA GLU A 7 -6.72 4.99 -19.30
C GLU A 7 -6.45 3.59 -18.73
N LYS A 8 -5.98 2.65 -19.55
CA LYS A 8 -5.61 1.30 -19.08
C LYS A 8 -4.47 1.31 -18.08
N LYS A 9 -3.50 2.21 -18.26
CA LYS A 9 -2.38 2.37 -17.31
C LYS A 9 -2.85 2.96 -15.99
N ALA A 10 -3.68 4.00 -16.02
CA ALA A 10 -4.29 4.59 -14.83
C ALA A 10 -5.13 3.56 -14.07
N GLU A 11 -5.94 2.77 -14.77
CA GLU A 11 -6.74 1.69 -14.19
C GLU A 11 -5.86 0.62 -13.52
N ALA A 12 -4.74 0.24 -14.15
CA ALA A 12 -3.78 -0.69 -13.56
C ALA A 12 -3.15 -0.15 -12.25
N VAL A 13 -2.77 1.13 -12.22
CA VAL A 13 -2.22 1.77 -11.03
C VAL A 13 -3.25 1.87 -9.91
N LEU A 14 -4.49 2.23 -10.22
CA LEU A 14 -5.59 2.30 -9.25
C LEU A 14 -5.92 0.92 -8.65
N ASN A 15 -5.98 -0.11 -9.50
CA ASN A 15 -6.20 -1.49 -9.05
C ASN A 15 -5.06 -1.98 -8.15
N GLU A 16 -3.83 -1.57 -8.44
CA GLU A 16 -2.69 -1.90 -7.58
C GLU A 16 -2.73 -1.13 -6.26
N ALA A 17 -3.13 0.14 -6.27
CA ALA A 17 -3.32 0.93 -5.05
C ALA A 17 -4.38 0.30 -4.12
N GLU A 18 -5.52 -0.12 -4.66
CA GLU A 18 -6.55 -0.80 -3.88
C GLU A 18 -6.04 -2.12 -3.29
N ARG A 19 -5.29 -2.89 -4.10
CA ARG A 19 -4.65 -4.13 -3.64
C ARG A 19 -3.66 -3.87 -2.52
N LEU A 20 -2.87 -2.81 -2.63
CA LEU A 20 -1.86 -2.45 -1.65
C LEU A 20 -2.48 -2.07 -0.29
N VAL A 21 -3.59 -1.33 -0.28
CA VAL A 21 -4.35 -1.07 0.96
C VAL A 21 -4.77 -2.38 1.63
N ARG A 22 -5.37 -3.30 0.88
CA ARG A 22 -5.84 -4.58 1.42
C ARG A 22 -4.67 -5.42 1.95
N GLU A 23 -3.58 -5.51 1.18
CA GLU A 23 -2.39 -6.28 1.55
C GLU A 23 -1.74 -5.73 2.83
N ILE A 24 -1.66 -4.41 3.00
CA ILE A 24 -1.15 -3.80 4.24
C ILE A 24 -2.02 -4.16 5.43
N VAL A 25 -3.35 -4.04 5.30
CA VAL A 25 -4.29 -4.35 6.38
C VAL A 25 -4.20 -5.83 6.76
N GLU A 26 -4.24 -6.74 5.79
CA GLU A 26 -4.14 -8.18 6.03
C GLU A 26 -2.81 -8.56 6.71
N LEU A 27 -1.69 -7.96 6.27
CA LEU A 27 -0.38 -8.21 6.88
C LEU A 27 -0.32 -7.67 8.31
N LEU A 28 -0.85 -6.48 8.57
CA LEU A 28 -0.90 -5.91 9.93
C LEU A 28 -1.80 -6.73 10.84
N GLU A 29 -2.98 -7.15 10.39
CA GLU A 29 -3.86 -8.04 11.15
C GLU A 29 -3.19 -9.39 11.44
N SER A 30 -2.46 -9.97 10.49
CA SER A 30 -1.75 -11.23 10.72
C SER A 30 -0.65 -11.13 11.78
N ARG A 31 0.01 -9.96 11.87
CA ARG A 31 1.14 -9.72 12.79
C ARG A 31 0.70 -9.19 14.16
N LEU A 32 -0.37 -8.40 14.20
CA LEU A 32 -0.81 -7.65 15.38
C LEU A 32 -2.19 -8.08 15.90
N GLY A 33 -2.95 -8.89 15.14
CA GLY A 33 -4.36 -9.23 15.39
C GLY A 33 -4.68 -10.05 16.64
N VAL A 34 -3.69 -10.24 17.53
CA VAL A 34 -3.90 -10.75 18.88
C VAL A 34 -4.62 -9.71 19.75
N ASP A 35 -4.57 -8.41 19.39
CA ASP A 35 -5.25 -7.34 20.14
C ASP A 35 -6.67 -7.05 19.60
N SER A 36 -7.68 -7.34 20.42
CA SER A 36 -9.10 -7.02 20.17
C SER A 36 -9.43 -5.52 20.03
N LYS A 37 -8.47 -4.65 20.36
CA LYS A 37 -8.57 -3.18 20.26
C LYS A 37 -7.59 -2.60 19.25
N LEU A 38 -7.06 -3.44 18.35
CA LEU A 38 -6.27 -2.98 17.22
C LEU A 38 -7.14 -2.15 16.28
N GLU A 39 -6.73 -0.91 16.02
CA GLU A 39 -7.31 -0.06 14.99
C GLU A 39 -6.22 0.20 13.95
N ILE A 40 -6.50 -0.09 12.67
CA ILE A 40 -5.60 0.14 11.55
C ILE A 40 -6.27 1.11 10.59
N VAL A 41 -5.53 2.15 10.20
CA VAL A 41 -5.92 3.08 9.15
C VAL A 41 -4.83 3.05 8.09
N ALA A 42 -5.17 2.60 6.89
CA ALA A 42 -4.27 2.61 5.73
C ALA A 42 -4.91 3.45 4.62
N LYS A 43 -4.12 4.36 4.05
CA LYS A 43 -4.52 5.26 3.00
C LYS A 43 -3.47 5.24 1.90
N VAL A 44 -3.93 5.17 0.66
CA VAL A 44 -3.07 5.27 -0.51
C VAL A 44 -3.56 6.42 -1.36
N GLU A 45 -2.66 7.35 -1.64
CA GLU A 45 -2.87 8.43 -2.59
C GLU A 45 -2.20 8.06 -3.91
N VAL A 46 -2.92 8.26 -5.01
CA VAL A 46 -2.45 7.97 -6.35
C VAL A 46 -2.37 9.27 -7.12
N ASP A 47 -1.16 9.64 -7.53
CA ASP A 47 -0.96 10.68 -8.52
C ASP A 47 -0.93 10.05 -9.93
N LEU A 48 -1.90 10.46 -10.75
CA LEU A 48 -2.05 9.97 -12.12
C LEU A 48 -1.27 10.80 -13.14
N ASP A 49 -0.59 11.87 -12.72
CA ASP A 49 0.32 12.61 -13.57
C ASP A 49 1.57 11.76 -13.82
N TRP A 50 1.95 11.59 -15.09
CA TRP A 50 3.14 10.81 -15.43
C TRP A 50 4.42 11.55 -15.03
N PRO A 51 5.35 10.95 -14.27
CA PRO A 51 5.37 9.56 -13.79
C PRO A 51 4.43 9.31 -12.60
N TYR A 52 3.70 8.19 -12.65
CA TYR A 52 2.74 7.83 -11.60
C TYR A 52 3.42 7.70 -10.24
N THR A 53 2.79 8.24 -9.20
CA THR A 53 3.29 8.21 -7.83
C THR A 53 2.27 7.57 -6.90
N LEU A 54 2.72 6.71 -5.99
CA LEU A 54 1.89 6.08 -4.97
C LEU A 54 2.41 6.47 -3.58
N THR A 55 1.64 7.25 -2.85
CA THR A 55 1.98 7.63 -1.47
C THR A 55 1.15 6.79 -0.51
N VAL A 56 1.82 6.13 0.43
CA VAL A 56 1.17 5.25 1.43
C VAL A 56 1.29 5.88 2.80
N GLU A 57 0.14 6.15 3.43
CA GLU A 57 0.06 6.59 4.82
C GLU A 57 -0.60 5.47 5.62
N THR A 58 0.05 5.02 6.69
CA THR A 58 -0.50 3.95 7.53
C THR A 58 -0.26 4.26 9.00
N GLU A 59 -1.32 4.16 9.79
CA GLU A 59 -1.30 4.32 11.24
C GLU A 59 -1.98 3.10 11.88
N ALA A 60 -1.45 2.66 13.03
CA ALA A 60 -2.12 1.67 13.85
C ALA A 60 -2.09 2.08 15.32
N SER A 61 -3.16 1.79 16.03
CA SER A 61 -3.25 1.98 17.48
C SER A 61 -3.62 0.66 18.15
N SER A 62 -3.02 0.39 19.30
CA SER A 62 -3.22 -0.85 20.05
C SER A 62 -3.05 -0.58 21.55
N ARG A 63 -3.73 -1.37 22.39
CA ARG A 63 -3.52 -1.39 23.84
C ARG A 63 -2.46 -2.41 24.26
N SER A 64 -2.21 -3.41 23.43
CA SER A 64 -1.28 -4.51 23.70
C SER A 64 0.15 -4.21 23.26
N TYR A 65 0.36 -3.35 22.26
CA TYR A 65 1.69 -3.05 21.72
C TYR A 65 2.16 -1.63 22.05
N PRO A 66 3.44 -1.46 22.43
CA PRO A 66 4.06 -0.15 22.49
C PRO A 66 4.03 0.55 21.13
N ARG A 67 3.88 1.88 21.14
CA ARG A 67 3.88 2.71 19.92
C ARG A 67 5.08 2.45 19.00
N ARG A 68 6.27 2.29 19.59
CA ARG A 68 7.50 1.99 18.83
C ARG A 68 7.40 0.67 18.07
N ASP A 69 6.88 -0.38 18.69
CA ASP A 69 6.76 -1.69 18.07
C ASP A 69 5.71 -1.68 16.95
N LEU A 70 4.64 -0.88 17.11
CA LEU A 70 3.68 -0.60 16.04
C LEU A 70 4.33 0.11 14.86
N GLU A 71 5.05 1.21 15.10
CA GLU A 71 5.76 1.96 14.05
C GLU A 71 6.76 1.07 13.29
N GLU A 72 7.57 0.28 14.00
CA GLU A 72 8.51 -0.65 13.37
C GLU A 72 7.80 -1.75 12.56
N THR A 73 6.64 -2.23 13.01
CA THR A 73 5.85 -3.24 12.30
C THR A 73 5.18 -2.65 11.06
N ILE A 74 4.60 -1.45 11.17
CA ILE A 74 3.98 -0.74 10.06
C ILE A 74 5.00 -0.50 8.96
N ASN A 75 6.16 0.07 9.29
CA ASN A 75 7.19 0.36 8.29
C ASN A 75 7.61 -0.90 7.51
N LYS A 76 7.84 -2.01 8.21
CA LYS A 76 8.16 -3.30 7.56
C LYS A 76 7.04 -3.79 6.64
N VAL A 77 5.79 -3.71 7.10
CA VAL A 77 4.65 -4.14 6.29
C VAL A 77 4.46 -3.27 5.06
N VAL A 78 4.58 -1.95 5.22
CA VAL A 78 4.47 -0.99 4.11
C VAL A 78 5.60 -1.22 3.09
N ASP A 79 6.84 -1.36 3.54
CA ASP A 79 7.99 -1.64 2.67
C ASP A 79 7.79 -2.95 1.87
N GLU A 80 7.37 -4.03 2.55
CA GLU A 80 7.09 -5.32 1.92
C GLU A 80 5.95 -5.21 0.88
N ALA A 81 4.89 -4.48 1.20
CA ALA A 81 3.75 -4.29 0.30
C ALA A 81 4.12 -3.43 -0.92
N LEU A 82 4.88 -2.35 -0.71
CA LEU A 82 5.37 -1.48 -1.78
C LEU A 82 6.33 -2.21 -2.71
N GLU A 83 7.24 -3.04 -2.17
CA GLU A 83 8.15 -3.83 -3.00
C GLU A 83 7.36 -4.78 -3.92
N ARG A 84 6.35 -5.47 -3.38
CA ARG A 84 5.49 -6.37 -4.15
C ARG A 84 4.67 -5.63 -5.19
N ALA A 85 4.08 -4.48 -4.83
CA ALA A 85 3.34 -3.66 -5.78
C ALA A 85 4.22 -3.14 -6.91
N SER A 86 5.43 -2.66 -6.60
CA SER A 86 6.42 -2.23 -7.59
C SER A 86 6.78 -3.37 -8.56
N GLN A 87 6.99 -4.59 -8.05
CA GLN A 87 7.26 -5.76 -8.90
C GLN A 87 6.08 -6.10 -9.83
N ARG A 88 4.84 -6.04 -9.32
CA ARG A 88 3.62 -6.30 -10.11
C ARG A 88 3.40 -5.26 -11.20
N LEU A 89 3.62 -3.98 -10.90
CA LEU A 89 3.51 -2.88 -11.87
C LEU A 89 4.62 -2.97 -12.93
N LYS A 90 5.87 -3.26 -12.53
CA LYS A 90 6.98 -3.50 -13.46
C LYS A 90 6.70 -4.67 -14.41
N ALA A 91 6.10 -5.75 -13.91
CA ALA A 91 5.70 -6.89 -14.75
C ALA A 91 4.63 -6.52 -15.81
N GLN A 92 3.89 -5.44 -15.59
CA GLN A 92 2.93 -4.87 -16.54
C GLN A 92 3.55 -3.77 -17.43
N GLY A 93 4.85 -3.49 -17.30
CA GLY A 93 5.55 -2.45 -18.04
C GLY A 93 5.31 -1.03 -17.51
N LEU A 94 4.90 -0.90 -16.25
CA LEU A 94 4.68 0.39 -15.59
C LEU A 94 5.84 0.70 -14.63
N GLU A 95 6.35 1.92 -14.72
CA GLU A 95 7.22 2.51 -13.70
C GLU A 95 6.38 3.38 -12.79
N VAL A 96 6.50 3.13 -11.48
CA VAL A 96 5.83 3.87 -10.43
C VAL A 96 6.88 4.20 -9.38
N LEU A 97 6.89 5.46 -8.93
CA LEU A 97 7.75 5.90 -7.85
C LEU A 97 7.03 5.69 -6.51
N PRO A 98 7.65 4.94 -5.57
CA PRO A 98 7.16 4.83 -4.21
C PRO A 98 7.43 6.10 -3.40
#